data_AF-A0A2L2YW78-F1
#
_entry.id   AF-A0A2L2YW78-F1
#
_cell.length_a   1.000
_cell.length_b   1.000
_cell.length_c   1.000
_cell.angle_alpha   90.00
_cell.angle_beta   90.00
_cell.angle_gamma   90.00
#
_symmetry.space_group_name_H-M   'P 1'
#
loop_
_entity.id
_entity.type
_entity.pdbx_description
1 polymer ?
#
loop_
_entity_poly.entity_id
_entity_poly.type
_entity_poly.pdbx_seq_one_letter_code
_entity_poly.pdbx_strand_id
1 'polypeptide(L)' 'LDFFLWGFTKDNVNRRIVSIIDDLKTRITTAIASVNADILAATRREIGSSTINRCLVQHIILN' A
#
# COMPACT_ATOMS: atom_id res chain seq x y z
N LEU A 1 10.20 -3.16 3.32
CA LEU A 1 8.86 -3.56 3.85
C LEU A 1 7.97 -2.34 3.95
N ASP A 2 8.43 -1.28 4.62
CA ASP A 2 7.74 0.00 4.77
C ASP A 2 7.21 0.59 3.46
N PHE A 3 8.06 0.69 2.41
CA PHE A 3 7.67 1.21 1.09
C PHE A 3 6.49 0.46 0.45
N PHE A 4 6.45 -0.86 0.57
CA PHE A 4 5.41 -1.71 -0.05
C PHE A 4 4.09 -1.65 0.73
N LEU A 5 4.16 -1.68 2.07
CA LEU A 5 2.98 -1.43 2.90
C LEU A 5 2.42 -0.04 2.67
N TRP A 6 3.30 0.96 2.53
CA TRP A 6 2.89 2.33 2.24
C TRP A 6 2.23 2.46 0.87
N GLY A 7 2.72 1.75 -0.16
CA GLY A 7 2.05 1.63 -1.47
C GLY A 7 0.64 1.05 -1.34
N PHE A 8 0.49 -0.10 -0.68
CA PHE A 8 -0.81 -0.75 -0.46
C PHE A 8 -1.80 0.13 0.32
N THR A 9 -1.33 0.79 1.39
CA THR A 9 -2.17 1.68 2.18
C THR A 9 -2.61 2.88 1.34
N LYS A 10 -1.70 3.50 0.57
CA LYS A 10 -2.04 4.61 -0.34
C LYS A 10 -3.05 4.20 -1.40
N ASP A 11 -2.93 3.03 -2.01
CA ASP A 11 -3.90 2.55 -3.00
C ASP A 11 -5.29 2.38 -2.39
N ASN A 12 -5.37 1.82 -1.18
CA ASN A 12 -6.64 1.67 -0.48
C ASN A 12 -7.24 3.00 -0.01
N VAL A 13 -6.41 3.98 0.32
CA VAL A 13 -6.81 5.32 0.78
C VAL A 13 -7.16 6.25 -0.37
N ASN A 14 -6.47 6.18 -1.51
CA ASN A 14 -6.67 7.10 -2.64
C ASN A 14 -7.68 6.57 -3.68
N ARG A 15 -8.16 5.33 -3.55
CA ARG A 15 -9.21 4.76 -4.41
C ARG A 15 -10.50 5.59 -4.53
N ARG A 16 -10.77 6.47 -3.57
CA ARG A 16 -11.95 7.36 -3.56
C ARG A 16 -11.60 8.65 -2.83
N ILE A 17 -11.95 9.81 -3.40
CA ILE A 17 -11.76 11.09 -2.71
C ILE A 17 -12.72 11.15 -1.52
N VAL A 18 -12.18 11.53 -0.36
CA VAL A 18 -12.93 11.66 0.89
C VAL A 18 -12.98 13.13 1.27
N SER A 19 -14.17 13.67 1.52
CA SER A 19 -14.33 15.07 1.93
C SER A 19 -14.18 15.28 3.44
N ILE A 20 -14.28 14.21 4.24
CA ILE A 20 -14.31 14.27 5.71
C ILE A 20 -13.11 13.50 6.28
N ILE A 21 -12.38 14.13 7.21
CA ILE A 21 -11.17 13.57 7.82
C ILE A 21 -11.47 12.27 8.60
N ASP A 22 -12.62 12.13 9.24
CA ASP A 22 -12.97 10.92 9.99
C ASP A 22 -13.21 9.70 9.09
N ASP A 23 -13.76 9.92 7.89
CA ASP A 23 -13.87 8.87 6.88
C ASP A 23 -12.47 8.44 6.39
N LEU A 24 -11.53 9.38 6.27
CA LEU A 24 -10.14 9.08 5.94
C LEU A 24 -9.46 8.26 7.05
N LYS A 25 -9.63 8.65 8.32
CA LYS A 25 -9.12 7.89 9.47
C LYS A 25 -9.68 6.48 9.52
N THR A 26 -10.99 6.33 9.28
CA THR A 26 -11.67 5.03 9.24
C THR A 26 -11.06 4.15 8.17
N ARG A 27 -10.85 4.68 6.97
CA ARG A 27 -10.26 3.93 5.85
C ARG A 27 -8.82 3.52 6.08
N ILE A 28 -8.00 4.41 6.65
CA ILE A 28 -6.62 4.06 7.04
C ILE A 28 -6.65 2.91 8.05
N THR A 29 -7.54 2.99 9.04
CA THR A 29 -7.69 1.95 10.08
C THR A 29 -8.11 0.61 9.47
N THR A 30 -9.10 0.61 8.57
CA THR A 30 -9.54 -0.59 7.84
C THR A 30 -8.45 -1.16 6.94
N ALA A 31 -7.70 -0.31 6.23
CA ALA A 31 -6.60 -0.75 5.37
C ALA A 31 -5.49 -1.43 6.20
N ILE A 32 -5.11 -0.85 7.33
CA ILE A 32 -4.14 -1.46 8.25
C ILE A 32 -4.67 -2.77 8.83
N ALA A 33 -5.93 -2.82 9.26
CA ALA A 33 -6.55 -4.03 9.80
C ALA A 33 -6.69 -5.15 8.74
N SER A 34 -6.75 -4.80 7.46
CA SER A 34 -6.78 -5.76 6.35
C SER A 34 -5.43 -6.40 6.03
N VAL A 35 -4.33 -5.88 6.58
CA VAL A 35 -2.99 -6.46 6.40
C VAL A 35 -2.91 -7.77 7.17
N ASN A 36 -2.77 -8.87 6.45
CA ASN A 36 -2.65 -10.22 7.01
C ASN A 36 -1.28 -10.84 6.68
N ALA A 37 -1.03 -12.03 7.23
CA ALA A 37 0.23 -12.75 7.07
C ALA A 37 0.58 -13.04 5.60
N ASP A 38 -0.43 -13.28 4.75
CA ASP A 38 -0.25 -13.54 3.33
C ASP A 38 0.23 -12.29 2.57
N ILE A 39 -0.34 -11.12 2.88
CA ILE A 39 0.10 -9.83 2.31
C ILE A 39 1.54 -9.53 2.76
N LEU A 40 1.88 -9.79 4.02
CA LEU A 40 3.25 -9.66 4.53
C LEU A 40 4.22 -10.63 3.85
N ALA A 41 3.83 -11.89 3.64
CA ALA A 41 4.65 -12.90 2.99
C ALA A 41 4.86 -12.58 1.50
N ALA A 42 3.81 -12.12 0.80
CA ALA A 42 3.89 -11.66 -0.59
C ALA A 42 4.85 -10.47 -0.70
N THR A 43 4.70 -9.47 0.17
CA THR A 43 5.59 -8.30 0.22
C THR A 43 7.04 -8.70 0.49
N ARG A 44 7.28 -9.62 1.43
CA ARG A 44 8.62 -10.13 1.75
C ARG A 44 9.25 -10.86 0.55
N ARG A 45 8.45 -11.61 -0.21
CA ARG A 45 8.90 -12.27 -1.45
C ARG A 45 9.23 -11.27 -2.56
N GLU A 46 8.43 -10.21 -2.72
CA GLU A 46 8.71 -9.17 -3.72
C GLU A 46 10.00 -8.39 -3.42
N ILE A 47 10.31 -8.14 -2.14
CA ILE A 47 11.58 -7.51 -1.73
C ILE A 47 12.79 -8.42 -2.03
N GLY A 48 12.62 -9.74 -1.93
CA GLY A 48 13.67 -10.70 -2.26
C GLY A 48 13.82 -10.97 -3.77
N SER A 49 12.94 -10.40 -4.60
CA SER A 49 12.89 -10.63 -6.04
C SER A 49 13.24 -9.33 -6.80
N SER A 50 13.75 -9.45 -8.03
CA SER A 50 14.06 -8.32 -8.92
C SER A 50 12.84 -7.46 -9.30
N THR A 51 11.64 -7.81 -8.82
CA THR A 51 10.37 -7.08 -8.94
C THR A 51 10.38 -5.69 -8.29
N ILE A 52 11.36 -5.36 -7.45
CA ILE A 52 11.58 -4.01 -6.91
C ILE A 52 11.51 -2.95 -8.03
N ASN A 53 12.07 -3.23 -9.21
CA ASN A 53 12.01 -2.32 -10.35
C ASN A 53 10.59 -2.02 -10.85
N ARG A 54 9.67 -3.00 -10.80
CA ARG A 54 8.28 -2.79 -11.24
C ARG A 54 7.54 -1.83 -10.31
N CYS A 55 7.71 -1.98 -8.99
CA CYS A 55 7.12 -1.08 -8.00
C CYS A 55 7.76 0.32 -8.03
N LEU A 56 9.07 0.42 -8.26
CA LEU A 56 9.74 1.71 -8.44
C LEU A 56 9.22 2.46 -9.67
N VAL A 57 9.03 1.78 -10.81
CA VAL A 57 8.53 2.41 -12.05
C VAL A 57 7.07 2.87 -11.90
N GLN A 58 6.21 2.06 -11.28
CA GLN A 58 4.80 2.42 -11.12
C GLN A 58 4.55 3.52 -10.08
N HIS A 59 5.33 3.58 -9.00
CA HIS A 59 5.08 4.52 -7.89
C HIS A 59 6.01 5.72 -7.82
N ILE A 60 7.23 5.68 -8.39
CA ILE A 60 8.19 6.80 -8.35
C ILE A 60 8.32 7.52 -9.69
N ILE A 61 8.23 6.83 -10.84
CA ILE A 61 8.41 7.48 -12.16
C ILE A 61 7.10 8.07 -12.70
N LEU A 62 5.94 7.54 -12.30
CA LEU A 62 4.62 7.98 -12.76
C LEU A 62 3.89 8.93 -11.79
N ASN A 63 4.53 9.36 -10.70
CA ASN A 63 4.07 10.45 -9.81
C ASN A 63 5.04 11.62 -9.86
#